data_AF-A0A970C2J0-F1
#
_entry.id   AF-A0A970C2J0-F1
#
_cell.length_a   1.000
_cell.length_b   1.000
_cell.length_c   1.000
_cell.angle_alpha   90.00
_cell.angle_beta   90.00
_cell.angle_gamma   90.00
#
_symmetry.space_group_name_H-M   'P 1'
#
loop_
_entity.id
_entity.type
_entity.pdbx_description
1 polymer ?
#
loop_
_entity_poly.entity_id
_entity_poly.type
_entity_poly.pdbx_seq_one_letter_code
_entity_poly.pdbx_strand_id
1 'polypeptide(L)'
;MRAGLAGRWAAMLILGAALAGGCARTATLLAYPDFYDPAIQTVAVAPFANRTLHPMAGLYTANAVAAALTENGTYEVINPYELQRRWRAAGIEVVADDRPETIVQAVNDLGDGIDAVIVGTVVEFGVDAAIYGDDGGFYPSFGAGYTHGYARRGYYGYGAAWHPSWYRAYGAAEVAAGARMIRTDTGEVLRITREDSVSRQSSWHYARTGRVVRQAVGELAAEMVEAFAITPREVRIDRGRVLRTAQANGPETRRFTDDFNGSDDAVAVVVQLPLIAARNTFHLTAARADTGAQVAERVFTWPRDTTEMVLRFDLAELTAAGPGDVRLRLATGGRTAAERTIHIH
;
A
#
# COMPACT_ATOMS: atom_id res chain seq x y z
N MET A 1 42.76 -10.21 9.47
CA MET A 1 42.02 -10.99 8.46
C MET A 1 40.53 -10.90 8.76
N ARG A 2 39.82 -10.19 7.88
CA ARG A 2 38.37 -10.13 7.60
C ARG A 2 37.41 -10.81 8.61
N ALA A 3 36.69 -9.98 9.37
CA ALA A 3 35.32 -10.28 9.78
C ALA A 3 34.43 -9.26 9.05
N GLY A 4 33.60 -9.76 8.13
CA GLY A 4 32.77 -8.94 7.25
C GLY A 4 31.32 -9.42 7.25
N LEU A 5 30.43 -8.42 7.34
CA LEU A 5 29.11 -8.33 6.74
C LEU A 5 27.98 -9.22 7.30
N ALA A 6 27.14 -8.54 8.09
CA ALA A 6 25.70 -8.72 8.14
C ALA A 6 25.04 -8.64 6.74
N GLY A 7 23.86 -9.22 6.59
CA GLY A 7 23.02 -8.99 5.42
C GLY A 7 21.85 -9.95 5.31
N ARG A 8 20.75 -9.59 5.98
CA ARG A 8 19.45 -10.26 5.92
C ARG A 8 18.92 -10.24 4.47
N TRP A 9 18.98 -11.37 3.78
CA TRP A 9 18.19 -11.62 2.57
C TRP A 9 16.91 -12.33 2.97
N ALA A 10 15.85 -11.56 3.22
CA ALA A 10 14.49 -12.06 3.30
C ALA A 10 13.73 -11.57 2.07
N ALA A 11 13.93 -12.24 0.95
CA ALA A 11 13.03 -12.12 -0.20
C ALA A 11 13.16 -13.39 -1.04
N MET A 12 12.01 -13.85 -1.53
CA MET A 12 11.90 -14.81 -2.63
C MET A 12 11.94 -16.31 -2.25
N LEU A 13 10.81 -16.81 -1.72
CA LEU A 13 10.39 -18.20 -1.90
C LEU A 13 8.85 -18.28 -1.94
N ILE A 14 8.27 -17.86 -3.07
CA ILE A 14 6.95 -18.33 -3.50
C ILE A 14 7.11 -18.83 -4.94
N LEU A 15 7.61 -20.05 -5.09
CA LEU A 15 7.49 -20.80 -6.35
C LEU A 15 7.55 -22.28 -6.03
N GLY A 16 6.41 -22.97 -6.10
CA GLY A 16 6.40 -24.42 -5.90
C GLY A 16 5.06 -25.05 -5.53
N ALA A 17 3.96 -24.65 -6.17
CA ALA A 17 2.73 -25.48 -6.20
C ALA A 17 1.85 -25.08 -7.39
N ALA A 18 2.38 -25.25 -8.62
CA ALA A 18 1.54 -25.46 -9.78
C ALA A 18 1.41 -26.97 -9.94
N LEU A 19 0.20 -27.50 -9.75
CA LEU A 19 -0.39 -28.71 -10.37
C LEU A 19 -1.73 -29.06 -9.69
N ALA A 20 -2.73 -28.22 -9.93
CA ALA A 20 -4.14 -28.59 -10.00
C ALA A 20 -4.87 -27.44 -10.71
N GLY A 21 -5.49 -27.73 -11.85
CA GLY A 21 -6.11 -26.75 -12.72
C GLY A 21 -7.25 -25.99 -12.05
N GLY A 22 -6.99 -24.71 -11.79
CA GLY A 22 -7.98 -23.70 -11.49
C GLY A 22 -7.31 -22.36 -11.76
N CYS A 23 -7.74 -21.65 -12.81
CA CYS A 23 -7.23 -20.30 -13.07
C CYS A 23 -7.52 -19.44 -11.85
N ALA A 24 -6.52 -19.25 -10.99
CA ALA A 24 -6.61 -18.30 -9.90
C ALA A 24 -6.92 -16.93 -10.51
N ARG A 25 -8.01 -16.30 -10.08
CA ARG A 25 -8.32 -14.93 -10.47
C ARG A 25 -7.79 -13.99 -9.40
N THR A 26 -7.33 -12.83 -9.83
CA THR A 26 -7.07 -11.72 -8.93
C THR A 26 -8.40 -11.07 -8.57
N ALA A 27 -8.61 -10.84 -7.28
CA ALA A 27 -9.69 -10.00 -6.78
C ALA A 27 -9.07 -8.80 -6.08
N THR A 28 -9.63 -7.62 -6.32
CA THR A 28 -9.26 -6.43 -5.56
C THR A 28 -10.06 -6.44 -4.27
N LEU A 29 -9.38 -6.59 -3.14
CA LEU A 29 -9.96 -6.48 -1.79
C LEU A 29 -9.49 -5.18 -1.15
N LEU A 30 -10.31 -4.60 -0.29
CA LEU A 30 -9.86 -3.46 0.52
C LEU A 30 -9.07 -3.99 1.71
N ALA A 31 -7.81 -3.58 1.84
CA ALA A 31 -6.99 -3.87 3.00
C ALA A 31 -7.24 -2.81 4.07
N TYR A 32 -7.92 -3.21 5.14
CA TYR A 32 -8.17 -2.36 6.29
C TYR A 32 -6.99 -2.44 7.27
N PRO A 33 -6.49 -1.29 7.77
CA PRO A 33 -5.57 -1.29 8.90
C PRO A 33 -6.19 -1.97 10.13
N ASP A 34 -5.34 -2.53 10.99
CA ASP A 34 -5.77 -3.24 12.20
C ASP A 34 -6.51 -2.34 13.18
N PHE A 35 -6.04 -1.10 13.31
CA PHE A 35 -6.62 -0.04 14.14
C PHE A 35 -7.82 0.68 13.49
N TYR A 36 -8.25 0.28 12.28
CA TYR A 36 -9.34 0.97 11.58
C TYR A 36 -10.61 1.03 12.44
N ASP A 37 -11.14 2.25 12.57
CA ASP A 37 -12.35 2.57 13.31
C ASP A 37 -13.21 3.50 12.43
N PRO A 38 -14.46 3.10 12.07
CA PRO A 38 -15.34 3.93 11.25
C PRO A 38 -15.77 5.25 11.93
N ALA A 39 -15.52 5.41 13.23
CA ALA A 39 -15.73 6.67 13.92
C ALA A 39 -14.67 7.73 13.58
N ILE A 40 -13.52 7.34 13.01
CA ILE A 40 -12.48 8.29 12.57
C ILE A 40 -12.82 8.73 11.14
N GLN A 41 -13.39 9.93 11.01
CA GLN A 41 -13.81 10.50 9.74
C GLN A 41 -12.87 11.60 9.26
N THR A 42 -12.36 12.42 10.18
CA THR A 42 -11.49 13.56 9.89
C THR A 42 -10.09 13.34 10.45
N VAL A 43 -9.09 13.43 9.57
CA VAL A 43 -7.68 13.30 9.94
C VAL A 43 -6.90 14.54 9.57
N ALA A 44 -6.21 15.14 10.54
CA ALA A 44 -5.29 16.23 10.29
C ALA A 44 -3.87 15.70 10.11
N VAL A 45 -3.14 16.23 9.12
CA VAL A 45 -1.70 15.98 8.99
C VAL A 45 -0.96 17.21 9.48
N ALA A 46 -0.27 17.07 10.61
CA ALA A 46 0.54 18.16 11.15
C ALA A 46 1.84 18.32 10.33
N PRO A 47 2.44 19.53 10.33
CA PRO A 47 3.78 19.69 9.80
C PRO A 47 4.75 18.75 10.51
N PHE A 48 5.53 17.97 9.75
CA PHE A 48 6.48 17.04 10.36
C PHE A 48 7.65 17.82 10.96
N ALA A 49 8.17 17.32 12.08
CA ALA A 49 9.42 17.77 12.66
C ALA A 49 10.55 17.58 11.64
N ASN A 50 11.46 18.55 11.56
CA ASN A 50 12.51 18.56 10.56
C ASN A 50 13.88 18.42 11.24
N ARG A 51 14.51 17.25 11.08
CA ARG A 51 15.87 16.97 11.55
C ARG A 51 16.92 17.08 10.45
N THR A 52 16.54 17.63 9.30
CA THR A 52 17.41 17.78 8.12
C THR A 52 17.92 19.22 7.99
N LEU A 53 18.88 19.43 7.09
CA LEU A 53 19.35 20.78 6.74
C LEU A 53 18.41 21.53 5.79
N HIS A 54 17.43 20.85 5.18
CA HIS A 54 16.53 21.47 4.23
C HIS A 54 15.34 22.09 4.97
N PRO A 55 15.17 23.43 5.00
CA PRO A 55 14.26 24.11 5.93
C PRO A 55 12.79 23.73 5.77
N MET A 56 12.39 23.29 4.57
CA MET A 56 10.99 22.94 4.25
C MET A 56 10.73 21.43 4.23
N ALA A 57 11.70 20.58 4.58
CA ALA A 57 11.57 19.12 4.42
C ALA A 57 10.36 18.55 5.17
N GLY A 58 10.16 18.99 6.43
CA GLY A 58 9.03 18.57 7.26
C GLY A 58 7.68 18.92 6.66
N LEU A 59 7.48 20.21 6.30
CA LEU A 59 6.21 20.67 5.72
C LEU A 59 5.96 20.06 4.34
N TYR A 60 7.01 19.90 3.53
CA TYR A 60 6.91 19.34 2.19
C TYR A 60 6.48 17.87 2.22
N THR A 61 7.10 17.08 3.08
CA THR A 61 6.79 15.66 3.26
C THR A 61 5.39 15.47 3.85
N ALA A 62 5.05 16.22 4.90
CA ALA A 62 3.71 16.21 5.49
C ALA A 62 2.62 16.56 4.46
N ASN A 63 2.87 17.55 3.60
CA ASN A 63 1.91 17.92 2.56
C ASN A 63 1.74 16.84 1.49
N ALA A 64 2.82 16.12 1.13
CA ALA A 64 2.73 15.00 0.20
C ALA A 64 1.92 13.84 0.80
N VAL A 65 2.13 13.53 2.09
CA VAL A 65 1.33 12.54 2.82
C VAL A 65 -0.15 12.95 2.87
N ALA A 66 -0.44 14.21 3.20
CA ALA A 66 -1.80 14.74 3.20
C ALA A 66 -2.48 14.65 1.83
N ALA A 67 -1.76 15.01 0.75
CA ALA A 67 -2.26 14.89 -0.61
C ALA A 67 -2.56 13.44 -0.98
N ALA A 68 -1.65 12.50 -0.68
CA ALA A 68 -1.85 11.09 -0.97
C ALA A 68 -3.01 10.48 -0.16
N LEU A 69 -3.18 10.86 1.10
CA LEU A 69 -4.35 10.49 1.92
C LEU A 69 -5.66 11.05 1.36
N THR A 70 -5.64 12.30 0.88
CA THR A 70 -6.80 12.95 0.25
C THR A 70 -7.21 12.22 -1.03
N GLU A 71 -6.22 11.87 -1.87
CA GLU A 71 -6.44 11.11 -3.10
C GLU A 71 -6.95 9.69 -2.84
N ASN A 72 -6.52 9.07 -1.73
CA ASN A 72 -6.99 7.76 -1.31
C ASN A 72 -8.46 7.76 -0.85
N GLY A 73 -8.91 8.84 -0.17
CA GLY A 73 -10.31 9.05 0.17
C GLY A 73 -10.84 8.25 1.37
N THR A 74 -9.97 7.66 2.20
CA THR A 74 -10.39 6.99 3.46
C THR A 74 -10.96 8.00 4.48
N TYR A 75 -10.42 9.23 4.52
CA TYR A 75 -10.76 10.26 5.51
C TYR A 75 -11.01 11.61 4.84
N GLU A 76 -11.71 12.52 5.52
CA GLU A 76 -11.59 13.95 5.25
C GLU A 76 -10.24 14.45 5.81
N VAL A 77 -9.38 14.98 4.93
CA VAL A 77 -8.00 15.30 5.29
C VAL A 77 -7.79 16.80 5.43
N ILE A 78 -7.34 17.22 6.62
CA ILE A 78 -6.85 18.59 6.86
C ILE A 78 -5.34 18.60 6.61
N ASN A 79 -4.93 19.23 5.50
CA ASN A 79 -3.52 19.34 5.13
C ASN A 79 -2.74 20.27 6.09
N PRO A 80 -1.40 20.18 6.15
CA PRO A 80 -0.64 20.93 7.14
C PRO A 80 -0.70 22.46 6.96
N TYR A 81 -0.90 22.96 5.74
CA TYR A 81 -1.07 24.41 5.51
C TYR A 81 -2.40 24.92 6.04
N GLU A 82 -3.47 24.15 5.84
CA GLU A 82 -4.79 24.39 6.40
C GLU A 82 -4.73 24.42 7.92
N LEU A 83 -4.15 23.38 8.53
CA LEU A 83 -4.04 23.25 9.97
C LEU A 83 -3.26 24.42 10.58
N GLN A 84 -2.11 24.78 9.99
CA GLN A 84 -1.33 25.95 10.43
C GLN A 84 -2.12 27.25 10.33
N ARG A 85 -2.96 27.42 9.29
CA ARG A 85 -3.79 28.61 9.15
C ARG A 85 -4.84 28.68 10.25
N ARG A 86 -5.46 27.56 10.60
CA ARG A 86 -6.44 27.46 11.69
C ARG A 86 -5.81 27.76 13.04
N TRP A 87 -4.64 27.19 13.35
CA TRP A 87 -3.89 27.51 14.56
C TRP A 87 -3.58 29.00 14.67
N ARG A 88 -3.08 29.62 13.59
CA ARG A 88 -2.82 31.07 13.57
C ARG A 88 -4.08 31.90 13.79
N ALA A 89 -5.20 31.52 13.19
CA ALA A 89 -6.47 32.21 13.36
C ALA A 89 -7.00 32.10 14.80
N ALA A 90 -6.73 30.97 15.47
CA ALA A 90 -7.07 30.74 16.88
C ALA A 90 -6.04 31.30 17.88
N GLY A 91 -4.93 31.87 17.41
CA GLY A 91 -3.85 32.36 18.29
C GLY A 91 -3.06 31.25 18.98
N ILE A 92 -3.09 30.03 18.44
CA ILE A 92 -2.37 28.86 18.98
C ILE A 92 -0.98 28.83 18.34
N GLU A 93 0.06 28.97 19.17
CA GLU A 93 1.44 28.82 18.73
C GLU A 93 1.88 27.37 18.79
N VAL A 94 2.08 26.76 17.62
CA VAL A 94 2.52 25.38 17.50
C VAL A 94 3.87 25.34 16.80
N VAL A 95 4.84 24.72 17.45
CA VAL A 95 6.14 24.38 16.84
C VAL A 95 6.08 22.94 16.39
N ALA A 96 6.44 22.68 15.14
CA ALA A 96 6.63 21.32 14.67
C ALA A 96 7.86 20.72 15.36
N ASP A 97 7.63 19.92 16.39
CA ASP A 97 8.66 19.23 17.15
C ASP A 97 8.30 17.75 17.36
N ASP A 98 9.18 17.00 18.02
CA ASP A 98 9.02 15.56 18.23
C ASP A 98 8.08 15.22 19.41
N ARG A 99 7.32 16.19 19.95
CA ARG A 99 6.38 16.03 21.08
C ARG A 99 4.93 16.08 20.59
N PRO A 100 4.37 14.95 20.11
CA PRO A 100 3.00 14.84 19.63
C PRO A 100 1.92 15.39 20.53
N GLU A 101 2.15 15.33 21.83
CA GLU A 101 1.23 15.65 22.89
C GLU A 101 0.89 17.15 22.81
N THR A 102 1.88 17.97 22.44
CA THR A 102 1.68 19.40 22.15
C THR A 102 0.84 19.61 20.88
N ILE A 103 1.04 18.78 19.85
CA ILE A 103 0.27 18.87 18.61
C ILE A 103 -1.17 18.41 18.83
N VAL A 104 -1.38 17.31 19.55
CA VAL A 104 -2.70 16.79 19.89
C VAL A 104 -3.45 17.81 20.73
N GLN A 105 -2.81 18.40 21.74
CA GLN A 105 -3.43 19.47 22.53
C GLN A 105 -3.81 20.66 21.64
N ALA A 106 -2.91 21.12 20.76
CA ALA A 106 -3.21 22.23 19.85
C ALA A 106 -4.33 21.92 18.85
N VAL A 107 -4.50 20.66 18.44
CA VAL A 107 -5.64 20.20 17.64
C VAL A 107 -6.93 20.21 18.46
N ASN A 108 -6.89 19.74 19.69
CA ASN A 108 -8.04 19.76 20.60
C ASN A 108 -8.49 21.19 20.94
N ASP A 109 -7.54 22.11 21.11
CA ASP A 109 -7.79 23.53 21.39
C ASP A 109 -8.50 24.24 20.22
N LEU A 110 -8.43 23.71 18.99
CA LEU A 110 -9.22 24.23 17.85
C LEU A 110 -10.71 23.94 18.01
N GLY A 111 -11.10 22.83 18.66
CA GLY A 111 -12.50 22.42 18.80
C GLY A 111 -13.20 22.02 17.49
N ASP A 112 -12.43 21.75 16.43
CA ASP A 112 -12.93 21.55 15.06
C ASP A 112 -13.44 20.13 14.74
N GLY A 113 -13.54 19.24 15.73
CA GLY A 113 -14.00 17.86 15.51
C GLY A 113 -13.02 17.00 14.68
N ILE A 114 -11.72 17.24 14.83
CA ILE A 114 -10.68 16.41 14.20
C ILE A 114 -10.54 15.12 15.03
N ASP A 115 -10.75 13.95 14.42
CA ASP A 115 -10.79 12.66 15.13
C ASP A 115 -9.40 12.04 15.38
N ALA A 116 -8.46 12.33 14.48
CA ALA A 116 -7.07 11.89 14.61
C ALA A 116 -6.09 12.87 13.98
N VAL A 117 -4.86 12.86 14.46
CA VAL A 117 -3.75 13.63 13.91
C VAL A 117 -2.58 12.73 13.54
N ILE A 118 -1.99 12.98 12.37
CA ILE A 118 -0.74 12.37 11.94
C ILE A 118 0.39 13.36 12.22
N VAL A 119 1.34 12.93 13.04
CA VAL A 119 2.58 13.66 13.34
C VAL A 119 3.76 12.81 12.90
N GLY A 120 4.81 13.45 12.41
CA GLY A 120 5.98 12.73 11.91
C GLY A 120 7.26 13.54 12.01
N THR A 121 8.35 12.89 11.66
CA THR A 121 9.70 13.44 11.71
C THR A 121 10.41 13.05 10.42
N VAL A 122 11.00 14.03 9.74
CA VAL A 122 11.86 13.83 8.57
C VAL A 122 13.30 13.84 9.05
N VAL A 123 14.01 12.74 8.81
CA VAL A 123 15.40 12.51 9.27
C VAL A 123 16.41 12.57 8.14
N GLU A 124 16.00 12.33 6.90
CA GLU A 124 16.82 12.51 5.70
C GLU A 124 16.01 13.24 4.63
N PHE A 125 16.62 14.22 3.98
CA PHE A 125 16.04 14.98 2.87
C PHE A 125 17.18 15.52 2.02
N GLY A 126 17.80 14.60 1.30
CA GLY A 126 19.02 14.81 0.53
C GLY A 126 18.77 14.81 -0.97
N VAL A 127 19.55 15.63 -1.67
CA VAL A 127 19.70 15.55 -3.12
C VAL A 127 21.18 15.50 -3.42
N ASP A 128 21.59 14.43 -4.08
CA ASP A 128 22.95 14.31 -4.58
C ASP A 128 22.97 14.43 -6.10
N ALA A 129 23.97 15.15 -6.60
CA ALA A 129 24.33 15.12 -8.01
C ALA A 129 25.63 14.33 -8.15
N ALA A 130 25.52 13.07 -8.55
CA ALA A 130 26.69 12.24 -8.81
C ALA A 130 27.15 12.45 -10.25
N ILE A 131 28.38 12.96 -10.42
CA ILE A 131 29.05 13.04 -11.72
C ILE A 131 29.87 11.76 -11.89
N TYR A 132 29.40 10.85 -12.73
CA TYR A 132 30.20 9.71 -13.17
C TYR A 132 30.93 10.07 -14.47
N GLY A 133 32.25 9.95 -14.47
CA GLY A 133 32.99 9.84 -15.72
C GLY A 133 32.61 8.52 -16.39
N ASP A 134 32.09 8.56 -17.61
CA ASP A 134 32.15 7.41 -18.51
C ASP A 134 33.63 7.27 -18.89
N ASP A 135 34.41 6.60 -18.04
CA ASP A 135 35.64 5.90 -18.41
C ASP A 135 36.14 5.15 -17.18
N GLY A 136 36.38 3.85 -17.36
CA GLY A 136 37.04 3.04 -16.35
C GLY A 136 38.38 3.66 -15.98
N GLY A 137 38.51 4.08 -14.72
CA GLY A 137 39.75 4.62 -14.18
C GLY A 137 39.77 6.14 -14.13
N PHE A 138 39.76 6.65 -12.91
CA PHE A 138 40.27 7.98 -12.59
C PHE A 138 41.78 7.98 -12.89
N TYR A 139 42.17 8.15 -14.16
CA TYR A 139 43.54 8.47 -14.51
C TYR A 139 43.65 9.99 -14.60
N PRO A 140 44.36 10.66 -13.67
CA PRO A 140 44.90 11.96 -14.00
C PRO A 140 45.90 11.73 -15.13
N SER A 141 45.47 11.94 -16.37
CA SER A 141 46.37 11.96 -17.52
C SER A 141 47.21 13.23 -17.43
N PHE A 142 48.27 13.17 -16.62
CA PHE A 142 49.46 13.99 -16.88
C PHE A 142 50.07 13.39 -18.15
N GLY A 143 49.62 13.89 -19.31
CA GLY A 143 50.17 13.50 -20.59
C GLY A 143 51.65 13.84 -20.66
N ALA A 144 52.52 12.89 -20.31
CA ALA A 144 53.84 12.81 -20.91
C ALA A 144 53.60 12.42 -22.37
N GLY A 145 53.80 13.39 -23.26
CA GLY A 145 53.52 13.23 -24.68
C GLY A 145 54.26 12.03 -25.26
N TYR A 146 53.50 11.11 -25.84
CA TYR A 146 53.99 10.24 -26.89
C TYR A 146 53.08 10.39 -28.11
N THR A 147 53.22 11.54 -28.76
CA THR A 147 52.92 11.68 -30.19
C THR A 147 53.85 10.75 -30.96
N HIS A 148 53.31 9.62 -31.43
CA HIS A 148 53.92 8.86 -32.52
C HIS A 148 53.28 9.29 -33.84
N GLY A 149 54.10 9.87 -34.71
CA GLY A 149 53.81 10.05 -36.13
C GLY A 149 53.54 11.49 -36.56
N TYR A 150 54.50 12.07 -37.29
CA TYR A 150 54.44 13.32 -38.06
C TYR A 150 54.68 14.63 -37.30
N ALA A 151 55.86 14.71 -36.67
CA ALA A 151 56.50 16.00 -36.42
C ALA A 151 57.04 16.60 -37.73
N ARG A 152 56.38 17.65 -38.24
CA ARG A 152 57.09 18.72 -38.97
C ARG A 152 56.52 20.08 -38.60
N ARG A 153 57.39 20.86 -37.95
CA ARG A 153 57.37 22.32 -37.74
C ARG A 153 56.29 22.89 -36.81
N GLY A 154 56.68 23.02 -35.55
CA GLY A 154 56.80 24.29 -34.83
C GLY A 154 55.54 25.14 -34.67
N TYR A 155 55.02 25.20 -33.45
CA TYR A 155 54.86 26.45 -32.69
C TYR A 155 54.44 26.07 -31.26
N TYR A 156 55.10 26.66 -30.26
CA TYR A 156 54.68 26.57 -28.86
C TYR A 156 53.27 27.15 -28.73
N GLY A 157 52.31 26.29 -28.43
CA GLY A 157 50.98 26.66 -27.98
C GLY A 157 50.55 25.65 -26.93
N TYR A 158 50.51 26.07 -25.67
CA TYR A 158 49.69 25.41 -24.65
C TYR A 158 48.22 25.63 -25.06
N GLY A 159 47.76 24.90 -26.08
CA GLY A 159 46.36 24.70 -26.34
C GLY A 159 45.89 23.61 -25.39
N ALA A 160 45.23 24.00 -24.30
CA ALA A 160 44.37 23.08 -23.59
C ALA A 160 43.29 22.63 -24.59
N ALA A 161 43.51 21.49 -25.23
CA ALA A 161 42.46 20.82 -25.97
C ALA A 161 41.40 20.45 -24.93
N TRP A 162 40.34 21.24 -24.87
CA TRP A 162 39.11 20.87 -24.20
C TRP A 162 38.61 19.60 -24.85
N HIS A 163 38.99 18.45 -24.30
CA HIS A 163 38.22 17.24 -24.50
C HIS A 163 36.93 17.44 -23.70
N PRO A 164 35.74 17.49 -24.34
CA PRO A 164 34.51 17.33 -23.59
C PRO A 164 34.50 15.87 -23.14
N SER A 165 35.02 15.61 -21.94
CA SER A 165 34.76 14.36 -21.26
C SER A 165 33.26 14.27 -21.05
N TRP A 166 32.67 13.19 -21.55
CA TRP A 166 31.24 12.88 -21.49
C TRP A 166 30.87 12.51 -20.05
N TYR A 167 30.96 13.47 -19.13
CA TYR A 167 30.58 13.28 -17.75
C TYR A 167 29.07 13.09 -17.65
N ARG A 168 28.66 11.91 -17.18
CA ARG A 168 27.27 11.60 -16.91
C ARG A 168 26.91 12.13 -15.52
N ALA A 169 26.17 13.23 -15.45
CA ALA A 169 25.57 13.70 -14.20
C ALA A 169 24.21 13.04 -13.97
N TYR A 170 24.05 12.36 -12.83
CA TYR A 170 22.78 11.79 -12.38
C TYR A 170 22.29 12.56 -11.15
N GLY A 171 20.98 12.83 -11.12
CA GLY A 171 20.33 13.28 -9.89
C GLY A 171 19.93 12.07 -9.06
N ALA A 172 20.31 12.06 -7.80
CA ALA A 172 19.83 11.14 -6.78
C ALA A 172 19.10 11.95 -5.69
N ALA A 173 18.10 11.35 -5.08
CA ALA A 173 17.46 11.89 -3.89
C ALA A 173 17.25 10.75 -2.90
N GLU A 174 17.41 11.06 -1.63
CA GLU A 174 17.07 10.18 -0.52
C GLU A 174 16.20 10.96 0.45
N VAL A 175 15.08 10.35 0.84
CA VAL A 175 14.16 10.93 1.81
C VAL A 175 13.80 9.84 2.81
N ALA A 176 13.91 10.15 4.10
CA ALA A 176 13.52 9.25 5.17
C ALA A 176 12.66 9.99 6.19
N ALA A 177 11.51 9.40 6.51
CA ALA A 177 10.63 9.94 7.53
C ALA A 177 9.83 8.82 8.20
N GLY A 178 9.50 9.05 9.47
CA GLY A 178 8.56 8.23 10.23
C GLY A 178 7.40 9.09 10.69
N ALA A 179 6.24 8.47 10.87
CA ALA A 179 5.03 9.12 11.34
C ALA A 179 4.21 8.21 12.26
N ARG A 180 3.34 8.82 13.05
CA ARG A 180 2.37 8.15 13.90
C ARG A 180 1.01 8.83 13.80
N MET A 181 -0.04 8.02 13.80
CA MET A 181 -1.42 8.46 13.85
C MET A 181 -1.93 8.33 15.28
N ILE A 182 -2.52 9.41 15.79
CA ILE A 182 -2.92 9.55 17.19
C ILE A 182 -4.37 9.98 17.23
N ARG A 183 -5.19 9.29 18.03
CA ARG A 183 -6.57 9.66 18.29
C ARG A 183 -6.63 10.91 19.16
N THR A 184 -7.40 11.91 18.78
CA THR A 184 -7.37 13.23 19.44
C THR A 184 -8.08 13.24 20.79
N ASP A 185 -9.16 12.48 20.93
CA ASP A 185 -9.98 12.36 22.14
C ASP A 185 -9.26 11.63 23.30
N THR A 186 -8.49 10.58 22.99
CA THR A 186 -7.80 9.75 23.99
C THR A 186 -6.30 10.01 24.05
N GLY A 187 -5.71 10.59 23.01
CA GLY A 187 -4.25 10.65 22.83
C GLY A 187 -3.62 9.29 22.51
N GLU A 188 -4.43 8.26 22.23
CA GLU A 188 -3.93 6.92 21.92
C GLU A 188 -3.21 6.89 20.57
N VAL A 189 -2.01 6.31 20.55
CA VAL A 189 -1.28 6.07 19.30
C VAL A 189 -1.87 4.85 18.60
N LEU A 190 -2.61 5.08 17.51
CA LEU A 190 -3.25 4.03 16.72
C LEU A 190 -2.23 3.25 15.88
N ARG A 191 -1.24 3.94 15.33
CA ARG A 191 -0.22 3.36 14.45
C ARG A 191 1.06 4.16 14.42
N ILE A 192 2.18 3.45 14.31
CA ILE A 192 3.52 4.02 14.10
C ILE A 192 4.12 3.40 12.84
N THR A 193 4.69 4.22 11.97
CA THR A 193 5.55 3.83 10.85
C THR A 193 7.01 3.99 11.25
N ARG A 194 7.89 3.18 10.66
CA ARG A 194 9.33 3.32 10.89
C ARG A 194 9.84 4.51 10.10
N GLU A 195 11.01 5.02 10.50
CA GLU A 195 11.79 5.95 9.70
C GLU A 195 12.46 5.16 8.56
N ASP A 196 11.67 4.82 7.55
CA ASP A 196 12.17 4.12 6.36
C ASP A 196 12.67 5.14 5.34
N SER A 197 13.70 4.77 4.55
CA SER A 197 14.27 5.62 3.52
C SER A 197 13.89 5.16 2.12
N VAL A 198 13.56 6.14 1.28
CA VAL A 198 13.30 5.94 -0.15
C VAL A 198 14.36 6.69 -0.92
N SER A 199 15.12 5.96 -1.73
CA SER A 199 16.13 6.52 -2.62
C SER A 199 15.69 6.41 -4.07
N ARG A 200 15.81 7.51 -4.83
CA ARG A 200 15.56 7.54 -6.27
C ARG A 200 16.75 8.10 -7.01
N GLN A 201 17.00 7.53 -8.18
CA GLN A 201 18.02 7.99 -9.11
C GLN A 201 17.40 8.20 -10.48
N SER A 202 17.81 9.26 -11.17
CA SER A 202 17.42 9.51 -12.54
C SER A 202 18.08 8.56 -13.52
N SER A 203 17.39 8.22 -14.61
CA SER A 203 17.94 7.36 -15.67
C SER A 203 18.86 8.07 -16.68
N TRP A 204 18.87 9.42 -16.76
CA TRP A 204 19.59 10.17 -17.82
C TRP A 204 20.08 11.56 -17.39
N HIS A 205 21.06 12.09 -18.15
CA HIS A 205 21.71 13.40 -17.96
C HIS A 205 20.73 14.52 -17.63
N TYR A 206 21.05 15.32 -16.62
CA TYR A 206 20.29 16.50 -16.22
C TYR A 206 18.84 16.23 -15.79
N ALA A 207 18.58 15.13 -15.08
CA ALA A 207 17.32 15.08 -14.36
C ALA A 207 17.27 16.23 -13.36
N ARG A 208 16.26 17.09 -13.53
CA ARG A 208 15.97 18.17 -12.60
C ARG A 208 15.86 17.53 -11.22
N THR A 209 16.81 17.79 -10.35
CA THR A 209 16.94 17.22 -9.00
C THR A 209 15.63 17.27 -8.22
N GLY A 210 14.88 18.38 -8.34
CA GLY A 210 13.55 18.51 -7.74
C GLY A 210 12.51 17.48 -8.22
N ARG A 211 12.64 16.90 -9.43
CA ARG A 211 11.78 15.80 -9.90
C ARG A 211 12.09 14.49 -9.16
N VAL A 212 13.37 14.19 -8.97
CA VAL A 212 13.82 12.95 -8.29
C VAL A 212 13.39 12.98 -6.82
N VAL A 213 13.56 14.12 -6.16
CA VAL A 213 13.05 14.34 -4.79
C VAL A 213 11.54 14.16 -4.73
N ARG A 214 10.78 14.75 -5.66
CA ARG A 214 9.32 14.59 -5.70
C ARG A 214 8.88 13.14 -5.83
N GLN A 215 9.61 12.35 -6.60
CA GLN A 215 9.32 10.92 -6.74
C GLN A 215 9.60 10.18 -5.42
N ALA A 216 10.77 10.42 -4.81
CA ALA A 216 11.10 9.82 -3.51
C ALA A 216 10.09 10.18 -2.42
N VAL A 217 9.73 11.48 -2.30
CA VAL A 217 8.70 11.94 -1.35
C VAL A 217 7.33 11.33 -1.65
N GLY A 218 6.94 11.25 -2.92
CA GLY A 218 5.65 10.68 -3.33
C GLY A 218 5.54 9.18 -3.01
N GLU A 219 6.63 8.44 -3.14
CA GLU A 219 6.68 7.02 -2.78
C GLU A 219 6.66 6.78 -1.29
N LEU A 220 7.45 7.56 -0.54
CA LEU A 220 7.38 7.57 0.92
C LEU A 220 5.94 7.90 1.40
N ALA A 221 5.29 8.88 0.78
CA ALA A 221 3.90 9.21 1.07
C ALA A 221 2.96 8.03 0.78
N ALA A 222 3.13 7.33 -0.36
CA ALA A 222 2.34 6.16 -0.69
C ALA A 222 2.53 5.01 0.33
N GLU A 223 3.76 4.76 0.79
CA GLU A 223 4.06 3.79 1.85
C GLU A 223 3.36 4.17 3.17
N MET A 224 3.34 5.46 3.51
CA MET A 224 2.59 5.95 4.69
C MET A 224 1.08 5.79 4.52
N VAL A 225 0.51 6.03 3.34
CA VAL A 225 -0.92 5.78 3.07
C VAL A 225 -1.26 4.30 3.26
N GLU A 226 -0.43 3.38 2.77
CA GLU A 226 -0.63 1.94 3.01
C GLU A 226 -0.64 1.56 4.50
N ALA A 227 0.07 2.31 5.34
CA ALA A 227 0.09 2.10 6.77
C ALA A 227 -1.08 2.74 7.52
N PHE A 228 -1.60 3.88 7.03
CA PHE A 228 -2.60 4.68 7.75
C PHE A 228 -4.03 4.59 7.23
N ALA A 229 -4.24 4.12 6.01
CA ALA A 229 -5.52 4.21 5.32
C ALA A 229 -5.98 2.87 4.74
N ILE A 230 -7.24 2.80 4.33
CA ILE A 230 -7.77 1.65 3.60
C ILE A 230 -7.19 1.69 2.19
N THR A 231 -6.53 0.61 1.78
CA THR A 231 -5.93 0.53 0.44
C THR A 231 -6.45 -0.66 -0.36
N PRO A 232 -6.76 -0.48 -1.65
CA PRO A 232 -7.10 -1.62 -2.50
C PRO A 232 -5.86 -2.49 -2.70
N ARG A 233 -6.00 -3.81 -2.50
CA ARG A 233 -4.95 -4.79 -2.78
C ARG A 233 -5.46 -5.88 -3.70
N GLU A 234 -4.66 -6.19 -4.72
CA GLU A 234 -4.90 -7.34 -5.57
C GLU A 234 -4.47 -8.62 -4.85
N VAL A 235 -5.44 -9.50 -4.63
CA VAL A 235 -5.23 -10.75 -3.94
C VAL A 235 -5.56 -11.89 -4.90
N ARG A 236 -4.63 -12.83 -5.02
CA ARG A 236 -4.84 -14.05 -5.80
C ARG A 236 -5.77 -14.98 -5.03
N ILE A 237 -6.93 -15.25 -5.59
CA ILE A 237 -7.99 -16.07 -5.01
C ILE A 237 -8.10 -17.36 -5.84
N ASP A 238 -7.85 -18.51 -5.20
CA ASP A 238 -8.09 -19.82 -5.81
C ASP A 238 -9.57 -20.17 -5.74
N ARG A 239 -10.24 -20.09 -6.89
CA ARG A 239 -11.69 -20.32 -7.03
C ARG A 239 -12.15 -21.65 -6.45
N GLY A 240 -11.38 -22.72 -6.66
CA GLY A 240 -11.77 -24.06 -6.20
C GLY A 240 -11.70 -24.23 -4.69
N ARG A 241 -10.93 -23.36 -4.02
CA ARG A 241 -10.75 -23.37 -2.56
C ARG A 241 -11.63 -22.35 -1.86
N VAL A 242 -11.84 -21.20 -2.48
CA VAL A 242 -12.50 -20.04 -1.87
C VAL A 242 -14.00 -20.24 -1.68
N LEU A 243 -14.64 -20.99 -2.56
CA LEU A 243 -16.06 -21.31 -2.43
C LEU A 243 -16.23 -22.82 -2.60
N ARG A 244 -16.61 -23.50 -1.52
CA ARG A 244 -16.86 -24.95 -1.51
C ARG A 244 -18.21 -25.23 -0.88
N THR A 245 -18.84 -26.31 -1.30
CA THR A 245 -20.12 -26.76 -0.75
C THR A 245 -19.98 -28.13 -0.15
N ALA A 246 -20.76 -28.39 0.90
CA ALA A 246 -20.77 -29.65 1.63
C ALA A 246 -22.19 -29.94 2.13
N GLN A 247 -22.47 -31.23 2.35
CA GLN A 247 -23.66 -31.65 3.10
C GLN A 247 -23.54 -31.19 4.56
N ALA A 248 -24.63 -30.65 5.09
CA ALA A 248 -24.67 -30.08 6.44
C ALA A 248 -24.78 -31.16 7.54
N ASN A 249 -23.80 -32.06 7.67
CA ASN A 249 -23.75 -33.09 8.72
C ASN A 249 -22.58 -32.85 9.70
N GLY A 250 -22.80 -31.99 10.70
CA GLY A 250 -21.88 -31.77 11.84
C GLY A 250 -20.49 -31.19 11.52
N PRO A 251 -19.78 -30.63 12.51
CA PRO A 251 -18.47 -29.99 12.29
C PRO A 251 -17.33 -30.99 11.97
N GLU A 252 -17.47 -32.27 12.30
CA GLU A 252 -16.37 -33.25 12.24
C GLU A 252 -16.35 -34.13 10.97
N THR A 253 -17.38 -34.09 10.12
CA THR A 253 -17.44 -34.92 8.89
C THR A 253 -18.00 -34.14 7.69
N ARG A 254 -17.35 -33.04 7.32
CA ARG A 254 -17.74 -32.27 6.12
C ARG A 254 -17.42 -33.06 4.85
N ARG A 255 -18.44 -33.71 4.28
CA ARG A 255 -18.37 -34.29 2.94
C ARG A 255 -18.63 -33.20 1.91
N PHE A 256 -17.56 -32.72 1.28
CA PHE A 256 -17.65 -31.76 0.19
C PHE A 256 -18.32 -32.41 -1.02
N THR A 257 -19.34 -31.74 -1.55
CA THR A 257 -20.12 -32.18 -2.71
C THR A 257 -20.75 -30.97 -3.38
N ASP A 258 -20.98 -31.09 -4.69
CA ASP A 258 -21.79 -30.15 -5.46
C ASP A 258 -23.17 -30.74 -5.77
N ASP A 259 -23.38 -32.03 -5.50
CA ASP A 259 -24.64 -32.75 -5.70
C ASP A 259 -25.38 -32.93 -4.38
N PHE A 260 -26.65 -32.53 -4.38
CA PHE A 260 -27.57 -32.55 -3.24
C PHE A 260 -28.87 -33.24 -3.64
N ASN A 261 -29.47 -34.00 -2.73
CA ASN A 261 -30.76 -34.66 -2.96
C ASN A 261 -31.86 -33.95 -2.18
N GLY A 262 -33.12 -34.07 -2.62
CA GLY A 262 -34.27 -33.53 -1.88
C GLY A 262 -34.44 -34.02 -0.42
N SER A 263 -33.72 -35.05 0.01
CA SER A 263 -33.66 -35.50 1.41
C SER A 263 -32.63 -34.76 2.27
N ASP A 264 -31.74 -33.96 1.67
CA ASP A 264 -30.76 -33.16 2.41
C ASP A 264 -31.44 -31.92 3.01
N ASP A 265 -31.16 -31.61 4.27
CA ASP A 265 -31.80 -30.46 4.93
C ASP A 265 -31.25 -29.11 4.45
N ALA A 266 -29.95 -29.06 4.11
CA ALA A 266 -29.27 -27.83 3.72
C ALA A 266 -27.95 -28.04 3.00
N VAL A 267 -27.56 -26.97 2.32
CA VAL A 267 -26.24 -26.76 1.74
C VAL A 267 -25.39 -25.94 2.71
N ALA A 268 -24.26 -26.51 3.13
CA ALA A 268 -23.22 -25.76 3.84
C ALA A 268 -22.24 -25.18 2.82
N VAL A 269 -22.18 -23.85 2.72
CA VAL A 269 -21.24 -23.13 1.86
C VAL A 269 -20.05 -22.70 2.70
N VAL A 270 -18.90 -23.34 2.46
CA VAL A 270 -17.62 -23.02 3.07
C VAL A 270 -16.91 -21.99 2.22
N VAL A 271 -16.76 -20.79 2.76
CA VAL A 271 -16.00 -19.70 2.17
C VAL A 271 -14.62 -19.68 2.81
N GLN A 272 -13.56 -19.64 2.01
CA GLN A 272 -12.18 -19.50 2.48
C GLN A 272 -11.53 -18.26 1.86
N LEU A 273 -11.14 -17.31 2.71
CA LEU A 273 -10.49 -16.07 2.28
C LEU A 273 -9.28 -15.77 3.17
N PRO A 274 -8.25 -15.09 2.63
CA PRO A 274 -7.10 -14.67 3.42
C PRO A 274 -7.49 -13.61 4.45
N LEU A 275 -6.71 -13.47 5.52
CA LEU A 275 -6.96 -12.50 6.60
C LEU A 275 -7.08 -11.05 6.12
N ILE A 276 -6.46 -10.70 4.98
CA ILE A 276 -6.58 -9.37 4.37
C ILE A 276 -8.00 -9.05 3.89
N ALA A 277 -8.88 -10.06 3.73
CA ALA A 277 -10.29 -9.85 3.44
C ALA A 277 -11.08 -9.31 4.63
N ALA A 278 -10.50 -9.30 5.83
CA ALA A 278 -11.13 -8.79 7.05
C ALA A 278 -11.80 -7.43 6.81
N ARG A 279 -13.00 -7.27 7.40
CA ARG A 279 -13.85 -6.07 7.32
C ARG A 279 -14.42 -5.75 5.94
N ASN A 280 -14.09 -6.51 4.88
CA ASN A 280 -14.80 -6.39 3.60
C ASN A 280 -16.21 -7.01 3.75
N THR A 281 -17.20 -6.34 3.17
CA THR A 281 -18.55 -6.88 3.03
C THR A 281 -18.65 -7.75 1.78
N PHE A 282 -19.22 -8.93 1.94
CA PHE A 282 -19.43 -9.91 0.91
C PHE A 282 -20.92 -10.22 0.75
N HIS A 283 -21.31 -10.42 -0.51
CA HIS A 283 -22.64 -10.86 -0.90
C HIS A 283 -22.51 -12.26 -1.48
N LEU A 284 -23.08 -13.26 -0.79
CA LEU A 284 -23.23 -14.60 -1.31
C LEU A 284 -24.66 -14.77 -1.82
N THR A 285 -24.80 -14.75 -3.14
CA THR A 285 -26.08 -14.87 -3.84
C THR A 285 -26.24 -16.29 -4.39
N ALA A 286 -27.43 -16.84 -4.25
CA ALA A 286 -27.84 -18.08 -4.90
C ALA A 286 -28.89 -17.73 -5.97
N ALA A 287 -28.65 -18.14 -7.20
CA ALA A 287 -29.55 -17.91 -8.32
C ALA A 287 -29.74 -19.17 -9.14
N ARG A 288 -30.94 -19.37 -9.68
CA ARG A 288 -31.24 -20.46 -10.60
C ARG A 288 -30.34 -20.38 -11.84
N ALA A 289 -29.73 -21.50 -12.23
CA ALA A 289 -28.78 -21.49 -13.36
C ALA A 289 -29.47 -21.36 -14.74
N ASP A 290 -30.72 -21.81 -14.83
CA ASP A 290 -31.56 -21.79 -16.04
C ASP A 290 -32.16 -20.41 -16.35
N THR A 291 -32.60 -19.70 -15.32
CA THR A 291 -33.36 -18.44 -15.41
C THR A 291 -32.58 -17.23 -14.92
N GLY A 292 -31.52 -17.44 -14.13
CA GLY A 292 -30.79 -16.36 -13.45
C GLY A 292 -31.55 -15.72 -12.29
N ALA A 293 -32.75 -16.23 -11.94
CA ALA A 293 -33.55 -15.69 -10.86
C ALA A 293 -32.86 -15.92 -9.51
N GLN A 294 -32.62 -14.85 -8.76
CA GLN A 294 -32.07 -14.95 -7.40
C GLN A 294 -33.11 -15.60 -6.48
N VAL A 295 -32.69 -16.65 -5.77
CA VAL A 295 -33.53 -17.39 -4.82
C VAL A 295 -33.15 -17.12 -3.38
N ALA A 296 -31.89 -16.77 -3.10
CA ALA A 296 -31.42 -16.46 -1.76
C ALA A 296 -30.20 -15.53 -1.78
N GLU A 297 -29.99 -14.82 -0.68
CA GLU A 297 -28.79 -14.01 -0.44
C GLU A 297 -28.37 -14.08 1.03
N ARG A 298 -27.07 -14.05 1.26
CA ARG A 298 -26.45 -13.83 2.57
C ARG A 298 -25.42 -12.71 2.44
N VAL A 299 -25.61 -11.65 3.21
CA VAL A 299 -24.67 -10.53 3.33
C VAL A 299 -23.91 -10.67 4.64
N PHE A 300 -22.59 -10.60 4.59
CA PHE A 300 -21.75 -10.76 5.78
C PHE A 300 -20.45 -9.96 5.66
N THR A 301 -19.90 -9.58 6.80
CA THR A 301 -18.59 -8.94 6.89
C THR A 301 -17.54 -9.97 7.30
N TRP A 302 -16.41 -10.01 6.60
CA TRP A 302 -15.38 -10.99 6.91
C TRP A 302 -14.74 -10.72 8.28
N PRO A 303 -14.70 -11.70 9.20
CA PRO A 303 -14.08 -11.54 10.50
C PRO A 303 -12.56 -11.37 10.40
N ARG A 304 -11.95 -10.81 11.44
CA ARG A 304 -10.52 -10.49 11.45
C ARG A 304 -9.62 -11.71 11.67
N ASP A 305 -10.13 -12.71 12.37
CA ASP A 305 -9.39 -13.80 13.00
C ASP A 305 -9.68 -15.18 12.39
N THR A 306 -10.41 -15.21 11.27
CA THR A 306 -10.70 -16.45 10.55
C THR A 306 -10.27 -16.40 9.09
N THR A 307 -9.85 -17.56 8.58
CA THR A 307 -9.64 -17.82 7.16
C THR A 307 -10.76 -18.65 6.55
N GLU A 308 -11.77 -19.01 7.34
CA GLU A 308 -12.91 -19.82 6.92
C GLU A 308 -14.21 -19.38 7.58
N MET A 309 -15.29 -19.36 6.80
CA MET A 309 -16.65 -19.16 7.30
C MET A 309 -17.58 -20.17 6.65
N VAL A 310 -18.54 -20.69 7.43
CA VAL A 310 -19.57 -21.59 6.92
C VAL A 310 -20.91 -20.86 6.95
N LEU A 311 -21.55 -20.77 5.80
CA LEU A 311 -22.88 -20.19 5.62
C LEU A 311 -23.86 -21.31 5.25
N ARG A 312 -25.04 -21.33 5.87
CA ARG A 312 -26.06 -22.34 5.62
C ARG A 312 -27.17 -21.77 4.73
N PHE A 313 -27.53 -22.52 3.69
CA PHE A 313 -28.75 -22.32 2.90
C PHE A 313 -29.63 -23.54 3.09
N ASP A 314 -30.87 -23.32 3.52
CA ASP A 314 -31.82 -24.41 3.63
C ASP A 314 -32.22 -24.88 2.23
N LEU A 315 -32.28 -26.19 2.01
CA LEU A 315 -32.50 -26.73 0.66
C LEU A 315 -33.88 -26.33 0.12
N ALA A 316 -34.86 -26.18 1.01
CA ALA A 316 -36.20 -25.71 0.67
C ALA A 316 -36.21 -24.28 0.12
N GLU A 317 -35.33 -23.39 0.59
CA GLU A 317 -35.18 -22.02 0.05
C GLU A 317 -34.65 -22.07 -1.39
N LEU A 318 -33.67 -22.95 -1.64
CA LEU A 318 -33.03 -23.10 -2.93
C LEU A 318 -33.89 -23.81 -3.99
N THR A 319 -34.85 -24.63 -3.55
CA THR A 319 -35.72 -25.45 -4.41
C THR A 319 -37.18 -25.00 -4.42
N ALA A 320 -37.48 -23.79 -3.94
CA ALA A 320 -38.86 -23.26 -3.91
C ALA A 320 -39.54 -23.26 -5.30
N ALA A 321 -38.77 -23.17 -6.38
CA ALA A 321 -39.24 -23.22 -7.77
C ALA A 321 -39.08 -24.62 -8.43
N GLY A 322 -38.79 -25.66 -7.64
CA GLY A 322 -38.48 -27.01 -8.09
C GLY A 322 -36.98 -27.36 -8.04
N PRO A 323 -36.63 -28.65 -8.21
CA PRO A 323 -35.24 -29.10 -8.27
C PRO A 323 -34.49 -28.52 -9.48
N GLY A 324 -33.16 -28.68 -9.51
CA GLY A 324 -32.29 -28.21 -10.58
C GLY A 324 -31.07 -27.42 -10.11
N ASP A 325 -30.34 -26.87 -11.07
CA ASP A 325 -29.05 -26.24 -10.85
C ASP A 325 -29.17 -24.86 -10.21
N VAL A 326 -28.36 -24.62 -9.17
CA VAL A 326 -28.25 -23.34 -8.48
C VAL A 326 -26.81 -22.84 -8.56
N ARG A 327 -26.64 -21.61 -9.04
CA ARG A 327 -25.37 -20.90 -9.08
C ARG A 327 -25.20 -20.05 -7.82
N LEU A 328 -24.17 -20.38 -7.06
CA LEU A 328 -23.67 -19.59 -5.94
C LEU A 328 -22.62 -18.60 -6.44
N ARG A 329 -22.77 -17.33 -6.08
CA ARG A 329 -21.83 -16.26 -6.44
C ARG A 329 -21.46 -15.44 -5.21
N LEU A 330 -20.18 -15.43 -4.91
CA LEU A 330 -19.56 -14.58 -3.90
C LEU A 330 -19.04 -13.30 -4.56
N ALA A 331 -19.54 -12.14 -4.13
CA ALA A 331 -19.17 -10.84 -4.65
C ALA A 331 -18.77 -9.86 -3.54
N THR A 332 -17.88 -8.92 -3.87
CA THR A 332 -17.51 -7.78 -3.00
C THR A 332 -17.16 -6.58 -3.87
N GLY A 333 -17.47 -5.36 -3.42
CA GLY A 333 -17.20 -4.13 -4.20
C GLY A 333 -17.81 -4.14 -5.61
N GLY A 334 -18.96 -4.79 -5.81
CA GLY A 334 -19.61 -4.93 -7.11
C GLY A 334 -18.93 -5.91 -8.08
N ARG A 335 -17.88 -6.64 -7.66
CA ARG A 335 -17.16 -7.62 -8.48
C ARG A 335 -17.35 -9.04 -7.96
N THR A 336 -17.47 -10.00 -8.87
CA THR A 336 -17.47 -11.43 -8.52
C THR A 336 -16.08 -11.86 -8.07
N ALA A 337 -15.98 -12.34 -6.81
CA ALA A 337 -14.77 -12.97 -6.29
C ALA A 337 -14.70 -14.46 -6.66
N ALA A 338 -15.79 -15.20 -6.48
CA ALA A 338 -15.87 -16.63 -6.78
C ALA A 338 -17.29 -17.04 -7.17
N GLU A 339 -17.41 -18.12 -7.95
CA GLU A 339 -18.67 -18.71 -8.38
C GLU A 339 -18.58 -20.22 -8.35
N ARG A 340 -19.70 -20.88 -8.04
CA ARG A 340 -19.83 -22.34 -8.00
C ARG A 340 -21.26 -22.73 -8.35
N THR A 341 -21.44 -23.80 -9.11
CA THR A 341 -22.77 -24.37 -9.38
C THR A 341 -22.94 -25.60 -8.52
N ILE A 342 -24.13 -25.77 -7.95
CA ILE A 342 -24.56 -26.99 -7.28
C ILE A 342 -25.75 -27.60 -8.03
N HIS A 343 -25.88 -28.91 -7.95
CA HIS A 343 -26.93 -29.71 -8.57
C HIS A 343 -27.87 -30.23 -7.47
N ILE A 344 -29.16 -29.97 -7.61
CA ILE A 344 -30.17 -30.44 -6.66
C ILE A 344 -31.14 -31.38 -7.38
N HIS A 345 -31.16 -32.64 -6.98
CA HIS A 345 -31.93 -33.73 -7.58
C HIS A 345 -33.32 -33.92 -6.96
#